data_AF-A0A6J1NJ14-F1
#
_entry.id   AF-A0A6J1NJ14-F1
#
_cell.length_a   1.000
_cell.length_b   1.000
_cell.length_c   1.000
_cell.angle_alpha   90.00
_cell.angle_beta   90.00
_cell.angle_gamma   90.00
#
_symmetry.space_group_name_H-M   'P 1'
#
loop_
_entity.id
_entity.type
_entity.pdbx_description
1 polymer ?
#
loop_
_entity_poly.entity_id
_entity_poly.type
_entity_poly.pdbx_seq_one_letter_code
_entity_poly.pdbx_strand_id
1 'polypeptide(L)'
;MGVISYPRLYMYWRDGMRLDIVAKIMARERFKTLRSAFHVVDSDTAEPGSNSTLWKIQPILDRVKRACDRLERQSGFYSIDEQMLPFSGVCPRGLRQVIKSKPRPQGLEIFVATTHDGLMIDFEVYRGSEPDRRMKRGESQQFVCDDIVVVKWMDNKSVLVASNCTSADDTVFLKRWDKSCTGYNDVSAPKTIANYNRHMGGVDILDQSMEYYRTFIKTRKWTLKLKDMMAMTISQPLRKLIILSSCV
;
A
#
# COMPACT_ATOMS: atom_id res chain seq x y z
N MET A 1 4.39 17.25 -11.41
CA MET A 1 5.18 16.20 -12.10
C MET A 1 4.49 14.84 -12.10
N GLY A 2 3.39 14.62 -11.35
CA GLY A 2 2.57 13.39 -11.49
C GLY A 2 1.58 13.49 -12.65
N VAL A 3 0.86 14.62 -12.76
CA VAL A 3 -0.15 14.88 -13.81
C VAL A 3 0.47 14.92 -15.21
N ILE A 4 1.52 15.72 -15.41
CA ILE A 4 2.32 15.70 -16.64
C ILE A 4 3.66 15.06 -16.27
N SER A 5 3.89 13.85 -16.81
CA SER A 5 5.03 13.01 -16.49
C SER A 5 6.01 12.91 -17.66
N TYR A 6 7.27 13.31 -17.45
CA TYR A 6 8.35 13.08 -18.42
C TYR A 6 9.23 11.86 -18.05
N PRO A 7 9.77 11.13 -19.04
CA PRO A 7 10.63 9.95 -18.79
C PRO A 7 11.89 10.25 -17.96
N ARG A 8 12.41 11.48 -18.04
CA ARG A 8 13.59 11.91 -17.28
C ARG A 8 13.34 13.23 -16.59
N LEU A 9 13.73 13.30 -15.31
CA LEU A 9 13.50 14.46 -14.45
C LEU A 9 14.08 15.77 -15.02
N TYR A 10 15.22 15.77 -15.71
CA TYR A 10 15.78 17.03 -16.22
C TYR A 10 14.94 17.68 -17.33
N MET A 11 14.02 16.94 -17.97
CA MET A 11 13.23 17.41 -19.11
C MET A 11 12.30 18.56 -18.71
N TYR A 12 11.82 18.61 -17.46
CA TYR A 12 11.00 19.71 -16.97
C TYR A 12 11.68 21.09 -17.04
N TRP A 13 13.01 21.12 -17.13
CA TRP A 13 13.84 22.34 -17.23
C TRP A 13 14.57 22.47 -18.57
N ARG A 14 14.38 21.53 -19.50
CA ARG A 14 15.07 21.55 -20.80
C ARG A 14 14.28 22.41 -21.79
N ASP A 15 14.96 23.27 -22.52
CA ASP A 15 14.33 24.07 -23.58
C ASP A 15 13.60 23.17 -24.60
N GLY A 16 12.45 23.64 -25.08
CA GLY A 16 11.52 22.89 -25.94
C GLY A 16 10.59 21.91 -25.21
N MET A 17 10.94 21.47 -23.98
CA MET A 17 10.10 20.59 -23.14
C MET A 17 9.85 21.21 -21.76
N ARG A 18 10.23 22.47 -21.58
CA ARG A 18 10.20 23.17 -20.32
C ARG A 18 8.75 23.32 -19.87
N LEU A 19 8.47 22.85 -18.65
CA LEU A 19 7.19 23.13 -18.00
C LEU A 19 7.39 24.29 -17.05
N ASP A 20 6.89 25.46 -17.45
CA ASP A 20 7.09 26.71 -16.73
C ASP A 20 6.57 26.67 -15.30
N ILE A 21 5.45 25.98 -15.05
CA ILE A 21 4.93 25.76 -13.70
C ILE A 21 5.94 25.06 -12.78
N VAL A 22 6.85 24.26 -13.32
CA VAL A 22 7.93 23.63 -12.54
C VAL A 22 9.17 24.52 -12.55
N ALA A 23 9.61 24.95 -13.72
CA ALA A 23 10.88 25.63 -13.91
C ALA A 23 10.93 27.02 -13.29
N LYS A 24 9.79 27.72 -13.16
CA LYS A 24 9.69 29.02 -12.49
C LYS A 24 9.71 28.91 -10.96
N ILE A 25 9.21 27.81 -10.39
CA ILE A 25 9.19 27.60 -8.93
C ILE A 25 10.59 27.35 -8.39
N MET A 26 11.39 26.53 -9.07
CA MET A 26 12.70 26.14 -8.57
C MET A 26 13.65 25.73 -9.69
N ALA A 27 14.92 26.15 -9.59
CA ALA A 27 15.98 25.69 -10.49
C ALA A 27 16.26 24.19 -10.34
N ARG A 28 16.65 23.54 -11.44
CA ARG A 28 16.91 22.08 -11.51
C ARG A 28 17.92 21.60 -10.45
N GLU A 29 19.05 22.30 -10.33
CA GLU A 29 20.11 21.89 -9.40
C GLU A 29 19.66 22.07 -7.94
N ARG A 30 18.95 23.16 -7.62
CA ARG A 30 18.35 23.35 -6.30
C ARG A 30 17.38 22.20 -5.95
N PHE A 31 16.53 21.79 -6.90
CA PHE A 31 15.63 20.65 -6.70
C PHE A 31 16.39 19.35 -6.41
N LYS A 32 17.44 19.06 -7.19
CA LYS A 32 18.27 17.87 -6.95
C LYS A 32 18.94 17.90 -5.59
N THR A 33 19.51 19.04 -5.20
CA THR A 33 20.20 19.22 -3.92
C THR A 33 19.23 19.01 -2.76
N LEU A 34 18.09 19.71 -2.75
CA LEU A 34 17.07 19.56 -1.70
C LEU A 34 16.56 18.13 -1.60
N ARG A 35 16.26 17.49 -2.75
CA ARG A 35 15.83 16.08 -2.76
C ARG A 35 16.88 15.15 -2.17
N SER A 36 18.16 15.41 -2.45
CA SER A 36 19.27 14.58 -1.97
C SER A 36 19.55 14.83 -0.49
N ALA A 37 19.29 16.05 0.01
CA ALA A 37 19.43 16.46 1.39
C ALA A 37 18.16 16.25 2.24
N PHE A 38 17.09 15.69 1.69
CA PHE A 38 15.85 15.46 2.43
C PHE A 38 16.01 14.30 3.43
N HIS A 39 15.95 14.63 4.72
CA HIS A 39 15.98 13.74 5.86
C HIS A 39 14.87 14.16 6.83
N VAL A 40 14.17 13.17 7.41
CA VAL A 40 13.02 13.42 8.32
C VAL A 40 13.48 13.52 9.76
N VAL A 41 14.51 12.76 10.08
CA VAL A 41 15.09 12.64 11.42
C VAL A 41 16.54 13.07 11.31
N ASP A 42 16.98 13.83 12.31
CA ASP A 42 18.38 14.13 12.48
C ASP A 42 19.13 12.83 12.84
N SER A 43 20.12 12.49 12.02
CA SER A 43 20.86 11.24 12.18
C SER A 43 21.81 11.30 13.37
N ASP A 44 22.19 12.51 13.80
CA ASP A 44 23.14 12.73 14.88
C ASP A 44 22.44 12.64 16.26
N THR A 45 21.13 12.82 16.30
CA THR A 45 20.31 12.68 17.52
C THR A 45 19.60 11.34 17.62
N ALA A 46 19.86 10.41 16.68
CA ALA A 46 19.18 9.12 16.67
C ALA A 46 19.67 8.26 17.83
N GLU A 47 18.75 7.87 18.73
CA GLU A 47 19.12 6.99 19.84
C GLU A 47 19.71 5.67 19.31
N PRO A 48 20.95 5.31 19.68
CA PRO A 48 21.57 4.06 19.29
C PRO A 48 20.87 2.92 20.03
N GLY A 49 19.77 2.43 19.45
CA GLY A 49 18.93 1.43 20.11
C GLY A 49 17.48 1.40 19.67
N SER A 50 17.00 2.38 18.88
CA SER A 50 15.66 2.29 18.27
C SER A 50 15.61 1.10 17.31
N ASN A 51 15.14 -0.04 17.82
CA ASN A 51 15.00 -1.31 17.12
C ASN A 51 13.98 -1.25 15.96
N SER A 52 13.29 -0.11 15.78
CA SER A 52 12.39 0.12 14.66
C SER A 52 13.18 0.35 13.37
N THR A 53 13.10 -0.59 12.43
CA THR A 53 13.63 -0.49 11.06
C THR A 53 13.21 0.80 10.33
N LEU A 54 12.08 1.38 10.73
CA LEU A 54 11.44 2.54 10.10
C LEU A 54 11.76 3.88 10.78
N TRP A 55 12.64 3.90 11.79
CA TRP A 55 12.92 5.10 12.59
C TRP A 55 13.21 6.35 11.74
N LYS A 56 13.91 6.20 10.60
CA LYS A 56 14.25 7.30 9.67
C LYS A 56 13.04 8.00 9.05
N ILE A 57 11.88 7.36 9.06
CA ILE A 57 10.64 7.86 8.46
C ILE A 57 9.47 7.91 9.44
N GLN A 58 9.66 7.36 10.65
CA GLN A 58 8.62 7.19 11.66
C GLN A 58 7.83 8.48 11.96
N PRO A 59 8.46 9.66 12.13
CA PRO A 59 7.69 10.88 12.45
C PRO A 59 6.67 11.26 11.37
N ILE A 60 7.01 11.01 10.10
CA ILE A 60 6.09 11.22 8.98
C ILE A 60 4.99 10.16 9.00
N LEU A 61 5.34 8.89 9.20
CA LEU A 61 4.35 7.81 9.30
C LEU A 61 3.34 8.13 10.40
N ASP A 62 3.79 8.52 11.59
CA ASP A 62 2.93 8.87 12.72
C ASP A 62 2.07 10.11 12.42
N ARG A 63 2.60 11.06 11.65
CA ARG A 63 1.81 12.23 11.21
C ARG A 63 0.70 11.84 10.25
N VAL A 64 0.96 10.95 9.29
CA VAL A 64 -0.05 10.45 8.36
C VAL A 64 -1.05 9.56 9.09
N LYS A 65 -0.61 8.66 9.97
CA LYS A 65 -1.50 7.84 10.80
C LYS A 65 -2.45 8.66 11.66
N ARG A 66 -1.95 9.70 12.33
CA ARG A 66 -2.83 10.65 13.04
C ARG A 66 -3.85 11.32 12.13
N ALA A 67 -3.54 11.51 10.85
CA ALA A 67 -4.52 12.05 9.89
C ALA A 67 -5.55 10.98 9.48
N CYS A 68 -5.12 9.74 9.27
CA CYS A 68 -5.96 8.58 9.08
C CYS A 68 -6.95 8.39 10.25
N ASP A 69 -6.49 8.54 11.49
CA ASP A 69 -7.33 8.42 12.70
C ASP A 69 -8.45 9.48 12.78
N ARG A 70 -8.27 10.62 12.11
CA ARG A 70 -9.27 11.69 12.03
C ARG A 70 -10.25 11.51 10.87
N LEU A 71 -10.05 10.52 10.00
CA LEU A 71 -10.99 10.23 8.93
C LEU A 71 -12.23 9.55 9.53
N GLU A 72 -13.41 10.11 9.25
CA GLU A 72 -14.66 9.50 9.66
C GLU A 72 -14.85 8.15 8.95
N ARG A 73 -15.13 7.11 9.73
CA ARG A 73 -15.37 5.75 9.25
C ARG A 73 -16.87 5.52 9.20
N GLN A 74 -17.45 5.65 8.02
CA GLN A 74 -18.87 5.36 7.82
C GLN A 74 -19.14 3.86 7.89
N SER A 75 -20.37 3.47 8.23
CA SER A 75 -20.78 2.08 8.11
C SER A 75 -20.69 1.66 6.64
N GLY A 76 -19.97 0.58 6.36
CA GLY A 76 -19.72 0.14 5.01
C GLY A 76 -18.65 -0.95 4.92
N PHE A 77 -18.31 -1.31 3.68
CA PHE A 77 -17.31 -2.33 3.38
C PHE A 77 -15.94 -1.70 3.18
N TYR A 78 -14.95 -2.29 3.84
CA TYR A 78 -13.55 -1.93 3.74
C TYR A 78 -12.76 -3.14 3.23
N SER A 79 -11.72 -2.89 2.45
CA SER A 79 -10.76 -3.91 2.03
C SER A 79 -9.37 -3.57 2.53
N ILE A 80 -8.66 -4.59 2.99
CA ILE A 80 -7.26 -4.50 3.40
C ILE A 80 -6.49 -5.45 2.49
N ASP A 81 -5.52 -4.92 1.76
CA ASP A 81 -4.72 -5.74 0.85
C ASP A 81 -3.29 -5.19 0.75
N GLU A 82 -2.42 -5.94 0.10
CA GLU A 82 -1.01 -5.60 -0.07
C GLU A 82 -0.80 -4.71 -1.30
N GLN A 83 -0.18 -3.57 -1.03
CA GLN A 83 0.31 -2.64 -2.03
C GLN A 83 1.84 -2.71 -2.12
N MET A 84 2.33 -2.77 -3.35
CA MET A 84 3.76 -2.77 -3.64
C MET A 84 4.23 -1.36 -4.01
N LEU A 85 5.24 -0.85 -3.30
CA LEU A 85 5.99 0.35 -3.65
C LEU A 85 7.32 -0.01 -4.35
N PRO A 86 7.35 -0.04 -5.69
CA PRO A 86 8.52 -0.38 -6.48
C PRO A 86 9.80 0.31 -6.03
N PHE A 87 10.77 -0.49 -5.59
CA PHE A 87 12.08 -0.02 -5.14
C PHE A 87 13.13 -1.11 -5.29
N SER A 88 14.18 -0.80 -6.05
CA SER A 88 15.30 -1.71 -6.32
C SER A 88 16.60 -1.31 -5.60
N GLY A 89 16.60 -0.21 -4.86
CA GLY A 89 17.79 0.26 -4.14
C GLY A 89 18.09 -0.53 -2.87
N VAL A 90 19.05 -0.02 -2.10
CA VAL A 90 19.44 -0.58 -0.80
C VAL A 90 18.49 -0.07 0.29
N CYS A 91 18.02 -0.99 1.13
CA CYS A 91 17.21 -0.71 2.31
C CYS A 91 17.59 -1.67 3.43
N PRO A 92 17.15 -1.43 4.68
CA PRO A 92 17.31 -2.37 5.77
C PRO A 92 16.80 -3.78 5.43
N ARG A 93 17.38 -4.79 6.09
CA ARG A 93 16.99 -6.20 5.93
C ARG A 93 15.52 -6.38 6.30
N GLY A 94 14.78 -7.20 5.53
CA GLY A 94 13.36 -7.48 5.77
C GLY A 94 12.39 -6.43 5.24
N LEU A 95 12.84 -5.23 4.86
CA LEU A 95 11.94 -4.17 4.38
C LEU A 95 11.60 -4.29 2.88
N ARG A 96 12.49 -4.88 2.08
CA ARG A 96 12.25 -5.12 0.65
C ARG A 96 11.73 -6.51 0.42
N GLN A 97 10.60 -6.58 -0.27
CA GLN A 97 9.86 -7.80 -0.56
C GLN A 97 9.78 -8.07 -2.05
N VAL A 98 9.54 -9.34 -2.38
CA VAL A 98 9.35 -9.81 -3.75
C VAL A 98 8.01 -10.52 -3.87
N ILE A 99 7.03 -9.86 -4.49
CA ILE A 99 5.70 -10.39 -4.77
C ILE A 99 5.59 -10.67 -6.27
N LYS A 100 5.79 -11.94 -6.66
CA LYS A 100 5.84 -12.37 -8.07
C LYS A 100 4.56 -12.10 -8.88
N SER A 101 3.41 -11.95 -8.21
CA SER A 101 2.11 -11.73 -8.87
C SER A 101 1.88 -10.27 -9.29
N LYS A 102 2.59 -9.30 -8.71
CA LYS A 102 2.40 -7.88 -9.02
C LYS A 102 3.24 -7.49 -10.25
N PRO A 103 2.76 -6.57 -11.13
CA PRO A 103 3.49 -6.14 -12.33
C PRO A 103 4.91 -5.63 -12.06
N ARG A 104 5.12 -5.06 -10.87
CA ARG A 104 6.43 -4.65 -10.37
C ARG A 104 6.73 -5.45 -9.12
N PRO A 105 7.42 -6.59 -9.24
CA PRO A 105 7.42 -7.58 -8.18
C PRO A 105 8.31 -7.22 -7.00
N GLN A 106 9.20 -6.23 -7.11
CA GLN A 106 10.18 -5.91 -6.08
C GLN A 106 10.02 -4.48 -5.54
N GLY A 107 9.94 -4.36 -4.22
CA GLY A 107 9.79 -3.06 -3.57
C GLY A 107 9.54 -3.14 -2.08
N LEU A 108 8.99 -2.06 -1.52
CA LEU A 108 8.53 -2.01 -0.14
C LEU A 108 7.06 -2.44 -0.12
N GLU A 109 6.71 -3.39 0.73
CA GLU A 109 5.35 -3.90 0.88
C GLU A 109 4.64 -3.12 1.98
N ILE A 110 3.39 -2.73 1.71
CA ILE A 110 2.55 -1.96 2.62
C ILE A 110 1.17 -2.58 2.59
N PHE A 111 0.59 -2.83 3.76
CA PHE A 111 -0.82 -3.15 3.88
C PHE A 111 -1.62 -1.85 3.87
N VAL A 112 -2.64 -1.78 3.04
CA VAL A 112 -3.46 -0.58 2.89
C VAL A 112 -4.91 -0.97 3.13
N ALA A 113 -5.56 -0.25 4.04
CA ALA A 113 -7.00 -0.32 4.26
C ALA A 113 -7.69 0.76 3.42
N THR A 114 -8.68 0.35 2.62
CA THR A 114 -9.43 1.23 1.72
C THR A 114 -10.93 1.05 1.84
N THR A 115 -11.69 2.09 1.49
CA THR A 115 -13.13 1.95 1.19
C THR A 115 -13.31 1.28 -0.17
N HIS A 116 -14.54 0.83 -0.46
CA HIS A 116 -14.90 0.32 -1.79
C HIS A 116 -14.61 1.28 -2.95
N ASP A 117 -14.58 2.60 -2.71
CA ASP A 117 -14.23 3.62 -3.71
C ASP A 117 -12.71 3.83 -3.87
N GLY A 118 -11.88 3.13 -3.10
CA GLY A 118 -10.42 3.27 -3.10
C GLY A 118 -9.90 4.46 -2.30
N LEU A 119 -10.69 4.98 -1.34
CA LEU A 119 -10.20 5.94 -0.36
C LEU A 119 -9.35 5.20 0.68
N MET A 120 -8.07 5.55 0.80
CA MET A 120 -7.19 5.01 1.83
C MET A 120 -7.60 5.56 3.20
N ILE A 121 -7.96 4.65 4.11
CA ILE A 121 -8.35 4.98 5.48
C ILE A 121 -7.19 4.74 6.43
N ASP A 122 -6.39 3.70 6.20
CA ASP A 122 -5.26 3.35 7.06
C ASP A 122 -4.20 2.58 6.28
N PHE A 123 -3.00 2.45 6.85
CA PHE A 123 -1.93 1.66 6.27
C PHE A 123 -0.89 1.21 7.31
N GLU A 124 -0.20 0.11 7.03
CA GLU A 124 0.94 -0.37 7.82
C GLU A 124 2.06 -0.84 6.89
N VAL A 125 3.30 -0.43 7.19
CA VAL A 125 4.47 -0.88 6.42
C VAL A 125 4.88 -2.27 6.89
N TYR A 126 4.95 -3.22 5.96
CA TYR A 126 5.36 -4.58 6.29
C TYR A 126 6.86 -4.65 6.61
N ARG A 127 7.19 -5.39 7.67
CA ARG A 127 8.55 -5.49 8.23
C ARG A 127 9.17 -6.87 8.08
N GLY A 128 8.54 -7.74 7.27
CA GLY A 128 8.86 -9.16 7.21
C GLY A 128 8.07 -9.96 8.26
N SER A 129 7.80 -11.22 7.95
CA SER A 129 7.21 -12.20 8.85
C SER A 129 7.89 -13.55 8.64
N GLU A 130 7.89 -14.40 9.66
CA GLU A 130 8.24 -15.79 9.49
C GLU A 130 7.10 -16.52 8.76
N PRO A 131 7.41 -17.43 7.81
CA PRO A 131 6.39 -18.19 7.12
C PRO A 131 5.74 -19.18 8.07
N ASP A 132 4.46 -19.01 8.36
CA ASP A 132 3.70 -19.99 9.13
C ASP A 132 3.31 -21.18 8.21
N ARG A 133 3.86 -22.35 8.51
CA ARG A 133 3.64 -23.60 7.76
C ARG A 133 2.83 -24.63 8.54
N ARG A 134 2.18 -24.24 9.64
CA ARG A 134 1.55 -25.19 10.56
C ARG A 134 0.15 -25.67 10.12
N MET A 135 -0.49 -24.99 9.16
CA MET A 135 -1.86 -25.29 8.71
C MET A 135 -1.87 -25.95 7.33
N LYS A 136 -2.79 -26.90 7.12
CA LYS A 136 -3.07 -27.50 5.80
C LYS A 136 -3.98 -26.58 4.98
N ARG A 137 -3.93 -26.71 3.64
CA ARG A 137 -4.79 -25.93 2.74
C ARG A 137 -6.27 -26.21 3.03
N GLY A 138 -7.06 -25.15 3.18
CA GLY A 138 -8.48 -25.20 3.56
C GLY A 138 -8.74 -25.11 5.06
N GLU A 139 -7.73 -25.28 5.91
CA GLU A 139 -7.90 -25.12 7.36
C GLU A 139 -8.07 -23.63 7.71
N SER A 140 -8.88 -23.37 8.74
CA SER A 140 -9.04 -22.05 9.32
C SER A 140 -8.86 -22.08 10.83
N GLN A 141 -8.37 -20.98 11.38
CA GLN A 141 -8.30 -20.70 12.81
C GLN A 141 -8.98 -19.36 13.05
N GLN A 142 -9.71 -19.24 14.15
CA GLN A 142 -10.32 -17.98 14.54
C GLN A 142 -9.85 -17.53 15.91
N PHE A 143 -9.66 -16.23 16.05
CA PHE A 143 -9.39 -15.55 17.31
C PHE A 143 -10.48 -14.51 17.49
N VAL A 144 -11.14 -14.52 18.64
CA VAL A 144 -12.20 -13.56 18.96
C VAL A 144 -11.66 -12.62 20.03
N CYS A 145 -11.75 -11.32 19.77
CA CYS A 145 -11.40 -10.26 20.71
C CYS A 145 -12.53 -9.24 20.69
N ASP A 146 -13.27 -9.16 21.80
CA ASP A 146 -14.49 -8.36 21.92
C ASP A 146 -15.48 -8.67 20.78
N ASP A 147 -15.89 -7.64 20.02
CA ASP A 147 -16.81 -7.74 18.89
C ASP A 147 -16.13 -8.08 17.55
N ILE A 148 -14.82 -8.39 17.56
CA ILE A 148 -14.02 -8.63 16.36
C ILE A 148 -13.54 -10.08 16.33
N VAL A 149 -13.89 -10.78 15.25
CA VAL A 149 -13.39 -12.12 14.91
C VAL A 149 -12.30 -11.97 13.86
N VAL A 150 -11.09 -12.40 14.18
CA VAL A 150 -9.98 -12.54 13.23
C VAL A 150 -9.89 -13.99 12.78
N VAL A 151 -10.20 -14.23 11.52
CA VAL A 151 -10.11 -15.54 10.86
C VAL A 151 -8.84 -15.62 10.03
N LYS A 152 -8.00 -16.60 10.35
CA LYS A 152 -6.86 -17.00 9.54
C LYS A 152 -7.25 -18.21 8.72
N TRP A 153 -7.19 -18.12 7.40
CA TRP A 153 -7.49 -19.22 6.48
C TRP A 153 -6.27 -19.55 5.63
N MET A 154 -5.97 -20.82 5.45
CA MET A 154 -4.80 -21.27 4.70
C MET A 154 -5.18 -21.65 3.26
N ASP A 155 -4.72 -20.88 2.28
CA ASP A 155 -4.70 -21.29 0.87
C ASP A 155 -3.28 -21.69 0.45
N ASN A 156 -2.73 -21.14 -0.64
CA ASN A 156 -1.32 -21.27 -0.99
C ASN A 156 -0.42 -20.48 -0.01
N LYS A 157 -1.00 -19.44 0.61
CA LYS A 157 -0.45 -18.64 1.70
C LYS A 157 -1.57 -18.41 2.73
N SER A 158 -1.20 -18.07 3.95
CA SER A 158 -2.19 -17.69 4.95
C SER A 158 -2.82 -16.34 4.58
N VAL A 159 -4.14 -16.28 4.70
CA VAL A 159 -4.96 -15.08 4.53
C VAL A 159 -5.55 -14.75 5.88
N LEU A 160 -5.39 -13.52 6.34
CA LEU A 160 -5.94 -13.04 7.60
C LEU A 160 -7.06 -12.05 7.31
N VAL A 161 -8.25 -12.32 7.84
CA VAL A 161 -9.43 -11.46 7.67
C VAL A 161 -10.00 -11.16 9.05
N ALA A 162 -10.30 -9.89 9.33
CA ALA A 162 -11.04 -9.48 10.51
C ALA A 162 -12.49 -9.17 10.12
N SER A 163 -13.45 -9.62 10.92
CA SER A 163 -14.88 -9.40 10.72
C SER A 163 -15.57 -9.16 12.07
N ASN A 164 -16.55 -8.27 12.08
CA ASN A 164 -17.42 -8.01 13.24
C ASN A 164 -18.82 -8.62 13.07
N CYS A 165 -19.07 -9.37 12.00
CA CYS A 165 -20.42 -9.78 11.60
C CYS A 165 -20.52 -11.24 11.15
N THR A 166 -19.41 -11.97 11.03
CA THR A 166 -19.43 -13.36 10.55
C THR A 166 -18.29 -14.14 11.20
N SER A 167 -18.59 -15.29 11.79
CA SER A 167 -17.59 -16.19 12.38
C SER A 167 -16.99 -17.15 11.33
N ALA A 168 -16.00 -17.96 11.72
CA ALA A 168 -15.43 -18.97 10.83
C ALA A 168 -16.30 -20.22 10.66
N ASP A 169 -17.39 -20.34 11.42
CA ASP A 169 -18.20 -21.57 11.49
C ASP A 169 -19.04 -21.80 10.22
N ASP A 170 -19.47 -20.71 9.58
CA ASP A 170 -20.13 -20.75 8.28
C ASP A 170 -19.08 -21.02 7.19
N THR A 171 -19.10 -22.21 6.59
CA THR A 171 -18.19 -22.57 5.48
C THR A 171 -18.91 -22.59 4.14
N VAL A 172 -18.19 -22.20 3.10
CA VAL A 172 -18.62 -22.19 1.71
C VAL A 172 -17.50 -22.75 0.82
N PHE A 173 -17.87 -23.41 -0.27
CA PHE A 173 -16.90 -23.87 -1.25
C PHE A 173 -16.56 -22.75 -2.23
N LEU A 174 -15.28 -22.42 -2.34
CA LEU A 174 -14.76 -21.44 -3.29
C LEU A 174 -13.95 -22.14 -4.38
N LYS A 175 -14.22 -21.80 -5.65
CA LYS A 175 -13.39 -22.25 -6.78
C LYS A 175 -12.04 -21.55 -6.74
N ARG A 176 -10.98 -22.30 -6.48
CA ARG A 176 -9.59 -21.80 -6.42
C ARG A 176 -8.72 -22.55 -7.41
N TRP A 177 -7.86 -21.78 -8.09
CA TRP A 177 -6.86 -22.36 -8.97
C TRP A 177 -5.84 -23.19 -8.16
N ASP A 178 -5.54 -24.38 -8.65
CA ASP A 178 -4.51 -25.25 -8.11
C ASP A 178 -3.44 -25.49 -9.18
N LYS A 179 -2.19 -25.11 -8.86
CA LYS A 179 -1.07 -25.32 -9.77
C LYS A 179 -0.68 -26.79 -9.90
N SER A 180 -0.99 -27.62 -8.91
CA SER A 180 -0.68 -29.06 -8.92
C SER A 180 -1.58 -29.83 -9.88
N CYS A 181 -2.86 -29.47 -9.92
CA CYS A 181 -3.86 -30.10 -10.80
C CYS A 181 -4.06 -29.34 -12.13
N THR A 182 -3.43 -28.17 -12.31
CA THR A 182 -3.64 -27.27 -13.46
C THR A 182 -5.13 -27.02 -13.75
N GLY A 183 -5.90 -26.76 -12.70
CA GLY A 183 -7.36 -26.64 -12.77
C GLY A 183 -7.95 -25.90 -11.57
N TYR A 184 -9.26 -25.69 -11.60
CA TYR A 184 -10.00 -25.12 -10.48
C TYR A 184 -10.52 -26.23 -9.58
N ASN A 185 -10.17 -26.16 -8.30
CA ASN A 185 -10.66 -27.07 -7.26
C ASN A 185 -11.59 -26.30 -6.32
N ASP A 186 -12.61 -26.99 -5.81
CA ASP A 186 -13.48 -26.45 -4.76
C ASP A 186 -12.78 -26.61 -3.41
N VAL A 187 -12.45 -25.48 -2.79
CA VAL A 187 -11.78 -25.43 -1.48
C VAL A 187 -12.77 -24.89 -0.46
N SER A 188 -12.92 -25.61 0.66
CA SER A 188 -13.72 -25.11 1.79
C SER A 188 -13.05 -23.86 2.36
N ALA A 189 -13.83 -22.80 2.49
CA ALA A 189 -13.41 -21.52 3.03
C ALA A 189 -14.51 -20.94 3.91
N PRO A 190 -14.16 -20.23 4.99
CA PRO A 190 -15.13 -19.48 5.77
C PRO A 190 -15.89 -18.46 4.90
N LYS A 191 -17.17 -18.22 5.21
CA LYS A 191 -18.02 -17.24 4.54
C LYS A 191 -17.48 -15.81 4.66
N THR A 192 -16.73 -15.52 5.72
CA THR A 192 -15.92 -14.29 5.87
C THR A 192 -14.98 -14.07 4.69
N ILE A 193 -14.33 -15.13 4.17
CA ILE A 193 -13.45 -15.06 3.00
C ILE A 193 -14.24 -14.76 1.73
N ALA A 194 -15.44 -15.34 1.58
CA ALA A 194 -16.31 -15.04 0.44
C ALA A 194 -16.79 -13.58 0.46
N ASN A 195 -17.16 -13.08 1.63
CA ASN A 195 -17.54 -11.68 1.83
C ASN A 195 -16.37 -10.73 1.56
N TYR A 196 -15.16 -11.09 1.98
CA TYR A 196 -13.94 -10.36 1.67
C TYR A 196 -13.69 -10.29 0.16
N ASN A 197 -13.68 -11.43 -0.53
CA ASN A 197 -13.45 -11.48 -1.98
C ASN A 197 -14.46 -10.62 -2.77
N ARG A 198 -15.70 -10.47 -2.27
CA ARG A 198 -16.72 -9.64 -2.91
C ARG A 198 -16.40 -8.14 -2.86
N HIS A 199 -15.68 -7.69 -1.84
CA HIS A 199 -15.43 -6.28 -1.56
C HIS A 199 -13.94 -5.89 -1.60
N MET A 200 -13.03 -6.81 -1.98
CA MET A 200 -11.58 -6.58 -1.97
C MET A 200 -11.10 -5.47 -2.93
N GLY A 201 -11.88 -5.13 -3.97
CA GLY A 201 -11.45 -4.26 -5.09
C GLY A 201 -11.10 -2.80 -4.75
N GLY A 202 -11.37 -2.32 -3.53
CA GLY A 202 -11.00 -0.96 -3.13
C GLY A 202 -9.49 -0.67 -3.26
N VAL A 203 -8.64 -1.64 -2.91
CA VAL A 203 -7.18 -1.48 -3.02
C VAL A 203 -6.72 -1.47 -4.47
N ASP A 204 -7.36 -2.28 -5.34
CA ASP A 204 -7.07 -2.27 -6.78
C ASP A 204 -7.43 -0.92 -7.42
N ILE A 205 -8.54 -0.31 -7.00
CA ILE A 205 -8.96 1.03 -7.43
C ILE A 205 -7.94 2.09 -6.98
N LEU A 206 -7.42 1.98 -5.75
CA LEU A 206 -6.34 2.85 -5.27
C LEU A 206 -5.04 2.63 -6.08
N ASP A 207 -4.63 1.38 -6.29
CA ASP A 207 -3.46 0.99 -7.08
C ASP A 207 -3.53 1.60 -8.49
N GLN A 208 -4.69 1.48 -9.14
CA GLN A 208 -4.93 2.04 -10.46
C GLN A 208 -4.79 3.58 -10.46
N SER A 209 -5.40 4.25 -9.48
CA SER A 209 -5.28 5.71 -9.36
C SER A 209 -3.87 6.19 -9.08
N MET A 210 -3.14 5.49 -8.22
CA MET A 210 -1.75 5.82 -7.98
C MET A 210 -0.91 5.70 -9.24
N GLU A 211 -1.18 4.71 -10.09
CA GLU A 211 -0.43 4.50 -11.31
C GLU A 211 -0.63 5.65 -12.31
N TYR A 212 -1.86 6.18 -12.43
CA TYR A 212 -2.14 7.34 -13.28
C TYR A 212 -1.37 8.60 -12.86
N TYR A 213 -1.24 8.86 -11.56
CA TYR A 213 -0.61 10.08 -11.03
C TYR A 213 0.83 9.87 -10.55
N ARG A 214 1.44 8.73 -10.90
CA ARG A 214 2.74 8.33 -10.37
C ARG A 214 3.86 9.26 -10.82
N THR A 215 4.60 9.81 -9.85
CA THR A 215 5.79 10.62 -10.16
C THR A 215 7.05 9.73 -10.28
N PHE A 216 7.40 9.37 -11.52
CA PHE A 216 8.56 8.53 -11.86
C PHE A 216 9.91 9.26 -11.65
N ILE A 217 10.37 9.31 -10.41
CA ILE A 217 11.73 9.80 -10.08
C ILE A 217 12.53 8.67 -9.46
N LYS A 218 13.59 8.26 -10.18
CA LYS A 218 14.55 7.24 -9.70
C LYS A 218 15.28 7.73 -8.44
N THR A 219 15.40 6.87 -7.45
CA THR A 219 16.11 7.13 -6.19
C THR A 219 16.82 5.87 -5.72
N ARG A 220 18.00 6.05 -5.12
CA ARG A 220 18.70 4.99 -4.37
C ARG A 220 18.38 5.01 -2.88
N LYS A 221 17.85 6.13 -2.36
CA LYS A 221 17.42 6.28 -0.97
C LYS A 221 16.00 5.75 -0.82
N TRP A 222 15.82 4.69 -0.03
CA TRP A 222 14.51 4.09 0.23
C TRP A 222 13.58 5.03 1.00
N THR A 223 14.11 5.88 1.89
CA THR A 223 13.32 6.86 2.66
C THR A 223 12.57 7.85 1.76
N LEU A 224 13.11 8.15 0.57
CA LEU A 224 12.42 9.00 -0.42
C LEU A 224 11.22 8.31 -1.08
N LYS A 225 10.98 7.02 -0.82
CA LYS A 225 9.75 6.33 -1.22
C LYS A 225 8.54 6.72 -0.37
N LEU A 226 8.75 7.41 0.75
CA LEU A 226 7.68 8.12 1.47
C LEU A 226 6.84 9.03 0.57
N LYS A 227 7.42 9.64 -0.47
CA LYS A 227 6.64 10.48 -1.39
C LYS A 227 5.55 9.68 -2.10
N ASP A 228 5.80 8.39 -2.38
CA ASP A 228 4.84 7.50 -3.02
C ASP A 228 3.73 7.15 -2.00
N MET A 229 4.06 7.06 -0.70
CA MET A 229 3.08 6.94 0.40
C MET A 229 2.23 8.19 0.57
N MET A 230 2.85 9.38 0.59
CA MET A 230 2.10 10.65 0.68
C MET A 230 1.18 10.87 -0.52
N ALA A 231 1.58 10.37 -1.71
CA ALA A 231 0.73 10.45 -2.89
C ALA A 231 -0.59 9.67 -2.74
N MET A 232 -0.61 8.58 -1.95
CA MET A 232 -1.84 7.83 -1.60
C MET A 232 -2.85 8.71 -0.85
N THR A 233 -2.37 9.66 -0.04
CA THR A 233 -3.19 10.60 0.71
C THR A 233 -3.65 11.78 -0.14
N ILE A 234 -2.82 12.22 -1.10
CA ILE A 234 -3.07 13.40 -1.96
C ILE A 234 -3.93 13.05 -3.19
N SER A 235 -4.01 11.79 -3.61
CA SER A 235 -4.94 11.38 -4.67
C SER A 235 -6.42 11.50 -4.26
N GLN A 236 -6.69 11.62 -2.96
CA GLN A 236 -8.04 11.61 -2.37
C GLN A 236 -8.87 12.88 -2.68
N PRO A 237 -8.35 14.12 -2.53
CA PRO A 237 -9.10 15.33 -2.87
C PRO A 237 -9.26 15.52 -4.39
N LEU A 238 -8.30 15.05 -5.20
CA LEU A 238 -8.36 15.14 -6.65
C LEU A 238 -9.50 14.31 -7.23
N ARG A 239 -9.84 13.16 -6.62
CA ARG A 239 -11.03 12.38 -6.99
C ARG A 239 -12.33 13.11 -6.66
N LYS A 240 -12.44 13.74 -5.48
CA LYS A 240 -13.60 14.61 -5.18
C LYS A 240 -13.73 15.72 -6.23
N LEU A 241 -12.62 16.33 -6.65
CA LEU A 241 -12.63 17.37 -7.69
C LEU A 241 -13.02 16.85 -9.09
N ILE A 242 -12.55 15.67 -9.48
CA ILE A 242 -12.87 15.05 -10.78
C ILE A 242 -14.32 14.56 -10.83
N ILE A 243 -14.82 13.95 -9.76
CA ILE A 243 -16.22 13.53 -9.67
C ILE A 243 -17.15 14.76 -9.72
N LEU A 244 -16.81 15.83 -9.00
CA LEU A 244 -17.55 17.10 -9.06
C LEU A 244 -17.53 17.74 -10.46
N SER A 245 -16.45 17.57 -11.24
CA SER A 245 -16.36 18.05 -12.63
C SER A 245 -17.10 17.16 -13.64
N SER A 246 -17.49 15.94 -13.26
CA SER A 246 -18.19 14.98 -14.12
C SER A 246 -19.71 14.97 -13.89
N CYS A 247 -20.18 15.73 -12.89
CA CYS A 247 -21.59 15.86 -12.51
C CYS A 247 -22.21 17.21 -12.93
N VAL A 248 -21.68 17.86 -13.96
CA VAL A 248 -22.26 19.07 -14.57
C VAL A 248 -22.57 18.81 -16.03
#